data_AF-A0ABD2NUZ8-F1
#
_entry.id   AF-A0ABD2NUZ8-F1
#
_cell.length_a   1.000
_cell.length_b   1.000
_cell.length_c   1.000
_cell.angle_alpha   90.00
_cell.angle_beta   90.00
_cell.angle_gamma   90.00
#
_symmetry.space_group_name_H-M   'P 1'
#
loop_
_entity.id
_entity.type
_entity.pdbx_description
1 polymer ?
#
loop_
_entity_poly.entity_id
_entity_poly.type
_entity_poly.pdbx_seq_one_letter_code
_entity_poly.pdbx_strand_id
1 'polypeptide(L)'
;MIRMFLWQMYLDVEITNLGISLVEIDKLLDENPASYVESCHHPFEHIYFFQFIQSLMGTALLVHYKSREEVHSSEGLTSYIFQKFLLERLFVKAGCHRGRCLFEFKDVLPIKNVYALYLRLGEPHTARQFLNVACTKKGEEPPCYRAWSGNKESLIANFLGNNVNAVGHNFLYIPEKEVVGEQPEEYLNEIEEIDPYFQDLSTLRILGPKIIVQCLYTVCPAIIQNNLICTMDYSMTFLEFYEVLICCALSVLAKIRKKKIFIKKLFTEEPKAEDIADLDTSSRKGSAKLKRKK
;
A
#
# COMPACT_ATOMS: atom_id res chain seq x y z
N MET A 1 22.65 -7.85 3.41
CA MET A 1 21.23 -7.82 2.97
C MET A 1 20.66 -6.45 3.34
N ILE A 2 19.60 -5.93 2.72
CA ILE A 2 18.93 -4.70 3.21
C ILE A 2 17.67 -5.05 4.01
N ARG A 3 17.22 -4.15 4.90
CA ARG A 3 16.07 -4.37 5.81
C ARG A 3 14.80 -4.77 5.08
N MET A 4 14.54 -4.19 3.92
CA MET A 4 13.38 -4.55 3.09
C MET A 4 13.33 -6.04 2.71
N PHE A 5 14.48 -6.68 2.48
CA PHE A 5 14.52 -8.14 2.24
C PHE A 5 14.32 -8.96 3.51
N LEU A 6 14.75 -8.44 4.67
CA LEU A 6 14.47 -9.08 5.96
C LEU A 6 12.96 -9.10 6.24
N TRP A 7 12.29 -7.96 6.04
CA TRP A 7 10.85 -7.86 6.13
C TRP A 7 10.14 -8.80 5.15
N GLN A 8 10.61 -8.87 3.90
CA GLN A 8 10.05 -9.78 2.90
C GLN A 8 10.13 -11.24 3.37
N MET A 9 11.25 -11.66 3.95
CA MET A 9 11.40 -13.00 4.52
C MET A 9 10.36 -13.26 5.62
N TYR A 10 10.11 -12.30 6.51
CA TYR A 10 9.10 -12.45 7.57
C TYR A 10 7.66 -12.51 7.03
N LEU A 11 7.36 -11.84 5.92
CA LEU A 11 6.08 -11.99 5.22
C LEU A 11 5.96 -13.38 4.57
N ASP A 12 7.03 -13.84 3.92
CA ASP A 12 7.08 -15.14 3.24
C ASP A 12 6.84 -16.30 4.23
N VAL A 13 7.39 -16.20 5.44
CA VAL A 13 7.18 -17.18 6.53
C VAL A 13 5.92 -16.93 7.37
N GLU A 14 5.08 -15.98 6.96
CA GLU A 14 3.76 -15.70 7.52
C GLU A 14 3.76 -15.25 8.99
N ILE A 15 4.79 -14.53 9.44
CA ILE A 15 4.87 -14.06 10.84
C ILE A 15 3.71 -13.13 11.20
N THR A 16 3.26 -12.32 10.26
CA THR A 16 2.13 -11.41 10.46
C THR A 16 0.81 -12.13 10.73
N ASN A 17 0.66 -13.39 10.32
CA ASN A 17 -0.52 -14.21 10.65
C ASN A 17 -0.55 -14.60 12.14
N LEU A 18 0.57 -14.51 12.85
CA LEU A 18 0.67 -14.78 14.29
C LEU A 18 0.35 -13.54 15.14
N GLY A 19 -0.14 -12.46 14.49
CA GLY A 19 -0.39 -11.18 15.15
C GLY A 19 0.89 -10.48 15.58
N ILE A 20 2.03 -10.77 14.94
CA ILE A 20 3.31 -10.08 15.14
C ILE A 20 3.50 -9.15 13.94
N SER A 21 3.53 -7.83 14.17
CA SER A 21 3.80 -6.88 13.09
C SER A 21 5.29 -6.84 12.75
N LEU A 22 5.63 -6.44 11.52
CA LEU A 22 7.03 -6.23 11.14
C LEU A 22 7.67 -5.09 11.94
N VAL A 23 6.87 -4.06 12.28
CA VAL A 23 7.28 -2.96 13.17
C VAL A 23 7.63 -3.47 14.58
N GLU A 24 6.93 -4.47 15.11
CA GLU A 24 7.30 -5.10 16.38
C GLU A 24 8.67 -5.80 16.31
N ILE A 25 8.98 -6.44 15.18
CA ILE A 25 10.27 -7.12 14.98
C ILE A 25 11.41 -6.10 14.90
N ASP A 26 11.21 -5.00 14.19
CA ASP A 26 12.18 -3.89 14.12
C ASP A 26 12.47 -3.31 15.50
N LYS A 27 11.41 -3.05 16.30
CA LYS A 27 11.55 -2.55 17.67
C LYS A 27 12.33 -3.50 18.55
N LEU A 28 12.10 -4.80 18.46
CA LEU A 28 12.90 -5.79 19.21
C LEU A 28 14.39 -5.74 18.86
N LEU A 29 14.72 -5.48 17.59
CA LEU A 29 16.11 -5.35 17.16
C LEU A 29 16.72 -4.03 17.64
N ASP A 30 15.97 -2.93 17.55
CA ASP A 30 16.37 -1.58 17.99
C ASP A 30 16.54 -1.48 19.52
N GLU A 31 15.66 -2.14 20.29
CA GLU A 31 15.72 -2.21 21.75
C GLU A 31 16.97 -2.95 22.27
N ASN A 32 17.62 -3.77 21.42
CA ASN A 32 18.88 -4.43 21.77
C ASN A 32 20.06 -3.50 21.47
N PRO A 33 20.77 -2.94 22.47
CA PRO A 33 21.88 -2.02 22.23
C PRO A 33 23.05 -2.68 21.47
N ALA A 34 23.15 -4.01 21.52
CA ALA A 34 24.18 -4.77 20.81
C ALA A 34 23.80 -5.09 19.34
N SER A 35 22.67 -4.60 18.85
CA SER A 35 22.30 -4.73 17.44
C SER A 35 22.99 -3.72 16.55
N TYR A 36 23.36 -2.54 17.09
CA TYR A 36 23.98 -1.46 16.34
C TYR A 36 23.20 -1.10 15.07
N VAL A 37 21.86 -1.22 15.10
CA VAL A 37 21.04 -0.69 14.01
C VAL A 37 21.09 0.83 14.01
N GLU A 38 21.15 1.41 12.82
CA GLU A 38 21.26 2.86 12.65
C GLU A 38 19.88 3.53 12.73
N SER A 39 18.84 2.82 12.30
CA SER A 39 17.45 3.27 12.33
C SER A 39 16.52 2.11 12.65
N CYS A 40 15.44 2.40 13.37
CA CYS A 40 14.44 1.38 13.68
C CYS A 40 13.72 0.88 12.41
N HIS A 41 13.44 1.77 11.44
CA HIS A 41 12.52 1.48 10.32
C HIS A 41 13.06 1.80 8.92
N HIS A 42 14.35 2.15 8.77
CA HIS A 42 14.88 2.51 7.45
C HIS A 42 14.95 1.29 6.50
N PRO A 43 14.18 1.26 5.39
CA PRO A 43 14.04 0.08 4.54
C PRO A 43 15.32 -0.32 3.79
N PHE A 44 16.20 0.64 3.54
CA PHE A 44 17.42 0.43 2.75
C PHE A 44 18.66 0.20 3.62
N GLU A 45 18.51 0.22 4.94
CA GLU A 45 19.61 -0.05 5.87
C GLU A 45 20.19 -1.43 5.62
N HIS A 46 21.51 -1.51 5.62
CA HIS A 46 22.21 -2.77 5.54
C HIS A 46 22.05 -3.57 6.83
N ILE A 47 21.48 -4.76 6.70
CA ILE A 47 21.46 -5.77 7.74
C ILE A 47 22.68 -6.67 7.58
N TYR A 48 23.58 -6.58 8.56
CA TYR A 48 24.73 -7.46 8.73
C TYR A 48 24.30 -8.85 9.22
N PHE A 49 25.16 -9.85 9.00
CA PHE A 49 24.85 -11.23 9.37
C PHE A 49 24.53 -11.39 10.87
N PHE A 50 25.26 -10.71 11.75
CA PHE A 50 24.99 -10.80 13.18
C PHE A 50 23.63 -10.18 13.57
N GLN A 51 23.26 -9.04 12.96
CA GLN A 51 21.94 -8.42 13.14
C GLN A 51 20.82 -9.32 12.63
N PHE A 52 21.05 -9.99 11.50
CA PHE A 52 20.12 -10.98 10.96
C PHE A 52 19.86 -12.12 11.97
N ILE A 53 20.93 -12.69 12.54
CA ILE A 53 20.79 -13.75 13.56
C ILE A 53 20.08 -13.23 14.82
N GLN A 54 20.40 -12.04 15.29
CA GLN A 54 19.72 -11.42 16.44
C GLN A 54 18.23 -11.20 16.17
N SER A 55 17.88 -10.72 14.97
CA SER A 55 16.48 -10.53 14.55
C SER A 55 15.72 -11.87 14.52
N LEU A 56 16.32 -12.92 13.97
CA LEU A 56 15.70 -14.25 13.95
C LEU A 56 15.49 -14.79 15.37
N MET A 57 16.48 -14.64 16.25
CA MET A 57 16.39 -15.10 17.64
C MET A 57 15.31 -14.33 18.40
N GLY A 58 15.29 -12.99 18.30
CA GLY A 58 14.27 -12.15 18.93
C GLY A 58 12.86 -12.51 18.45
N THR A 59 12.71 -12.73 17.14
CA THR A 59 11.44 -13.15 16.55
C THR A 59 11.01 -14.54 17.04
N ALA A 60 11.94 -15.50 17.12
CA ALA A 60 11.66 -16.84 17.62
C ALA A 60 11.13 -16.81 19.07
N LEU A 61 11.79 -16.03 19.93
CA LEU A 61 11.37 -15.81 21.32
C LEU A 61 10.00 -15.13 21.40
N LEU A 62 9.73 -14.13 20.56
CA LEU A 62 8.44 -13.45 20.52
C LEU A 62 7.31 -14.38 20.07
N VAL A 63 7.56 -15.20 19.04
CA VAL A 63 6.60 -16.21 18.55
C VAL A 63 6.26 -17.18 19.67
N HIS A 64 7.26 -17.68 20.38
CA HIS A 64 7.06 -18.60 21.49
C HIS A 64 6.30 -17.94 22.66
N TYR A 65 6.67 -16.72 23.03
CA TYR A 65 5.96 -15.97 24.06
C TYR A 65 4.48 -15.76 23.71
N LYS A 66 4.16 -15.43 22.46
CA LYS A 66 2.76 -15.28 22.02
C LYS A 66 2.00 -16.60 21.90
N SER A 67 2.67 -17.72 21.60
CA SER A 67 2.01 -19.03 21.53
C SER A 67 1.58 -19.58 22.89
N ARG A 68 2.15 -19.07 23.99
CA ARG A 68 1.91 -19.55 25.37
C ARG A 68 2.13 -21.06 25.54
N GLU A 69 2.97 -21.64 24.69
CA GLU A 69 3.30 -23.05 24.77
C GLU A 69 4.20 -23.31 25.97
N GLU A 70 3.90 -24.36 26.73
CA GLU A 70 4.81 -24.84 27.77
C GLU A 70 5.97 -25.61 27.12
N VAL A 71 7.20 -25.28 27.52
CA VAL A 71 8.39 -25.99 27.06
C VAL A 71 8.82 -26.99 28.11
N HIS A 72 8.86 -28.26 27.71
CA HIS A 72 9.49 -29.33 28.45
C HIS A 72 10.68 -29.84 27.65
N SER A 73 11.81 -29.12 27.73
CA SER A 73 13.05 -29.51 27.07
C SER A 73 14.15 -29.77 28.11
N SER A 74 14.93 -30.82 27.88
CA SER A 74 16.17 -31.11 28.62
C SER A 74 17.37 -30.28 28.12
N GLU A 75 17.22 -29.59 26.99
CA GLU A 75 18.22 -28.69 26.41
C GLU A 75 18.03 -27.25 26.91
N GLY A 76 18.95 -26.35 26.57
CA GLY A 76 18.79 -24.93 26.82
C GLY A 76 17.50 -24.39 26.18
N LEU A 77 16.67 -23.69 26.95
CA LEU A 77 15.37 -23.16 26.48
C LEU A 77 15.50 -22.36 25.18
N THR A 78 16.49 -21.47 25.11
CA THR A 78 16.73 -20.61 23.93
C THR A 78 17.12 -21.43 22.70
N SER A 79 17.98 -22.45 22.84
CA SER A 79 18.38 -23.28 21.69
C SER A 79 17.20 -24.08 21.17
N TYR A 80 16.39 -24.63 22.08
CA TYR A 80 15.16 -25.34 21.72
C TYR A 80 14.18 -24.43 20.96
N ILE A 81 13.86 -23.23 21.49
CA ILE A 81 12.93 -22.29 20.85
C ILE A 81 13.44 -21.89 19.45
N PHE A 82 14.73 -21.57 19.35
CA PHE A 82 15.32 -21.16 18.08
C PHE A 82 15.32 -22.28 17.05
N GLN A 83 15.71 -23.50 17.46
CA GLN A 83 15.69 -24.67 16.57
C GLN A 83 14.26 -24.97 16.10
N LYS A 84 13.27 -24.93 17.00
CA LYS A 84 11.85 -25.10 16.67
C LYS A 84 11.41 -24.06 15.62
N PHE A 85 11.73 -22.79 15.84
CA PHE A 85 11.41 -21.72 14.89
C PHE A 85 12.02 -21.96 13.51
N LEU A 86 13.30 -22.35 13.45
CA LEU A 86 13.97 -22.64 12.18
C LEU A 86 13.32 -23.82 11.45
N LEU A 87 13.13 -24.94 12.14
CA LEU A 87 12.66 -26.18 11.53
C LEU A 87 11.18 -26.13 11.16
N GLU A 88 10.33 -25.56 12.01
CA GLU A 88 8.87 -25.60 11.82
C GLU A 88 8.33 -24.40 11.05
N ARG A 89 9.05 -23.27 11.06
CA ARG A 89 8.60 -22.03 10.41
C ARG A 89 9.48 -21.62 9.25
N LEU A 90 10.76 -21.34 9.51
CA LEU A 90 11.64 -20.71 8.51
C LEU A 90 11.89 -21.64 7.33
N PHE A 91 12.36 -22.87 7.60
CA PHE A 91 12.77 -23.80 6.54
C PHE A 91 11.59 -24.43 5.79
N VAL A 92 10.45 -24.63 6.45
CA VAL A 92 9.23 -25.14 5.80
C VAL A 92 8.73 -24.18 4.71
N LYS A 93 8.97 -22.89 4.86
CA LYS A 93 8.53 -21.83 3.95
C LYS A 93 9.67 -21.26 3.11
N ALA A 94 10.86 -21.89 3.14
CA ALA A 94 12.00 -21.44 2.35
C ALA A 94 11.65 -21.48 0.85
N GLY A 95 11.85 -20.36 0.15
CA GLY A 95 11.51 -20.21 -1.26
C GLY A 95 10.03 -19.94 -1.56
N CYS A 96 9.16 -19.88 -0.55
CA CYS A 96 7.77 -19.46 -0.71
C CYS A 96 7.67 -17.92 -0.77
N HIS A 97 7.92 -17.34 -1.93
CA HIS A 97 7.84 -15.89 -2.13
C HIS A 97 6.39 -15.40 -2.24
N ARG A 98 5.97 -14.51 -1.33
CA ARG A 98 4.62 -13.92 -1.29
C ARG A 98 4.60 -12.43 -1.65
N GLY A 99 5.75 -11.77 -1.63
CA GLY A 99 5.88 -10.37 -2.00
C GLY A 99 5.50 -10.11 -3.45
N ARG A 100 4.75 -9.05 -3.70
CA ARG A 100 4.43 -8.59 -5.05
C ARG A 100 5.33 -7.43 -5.44
N CYS A 101 5.64 -6.53 -4.52
CA CYS A 101 6.45 -5.34 -4.80
C CYS A 101 7.89 -5.67 -5.19
N LEU A 102 8.53 -6.68 -4.59
CA LEU A 102 9.92 -7.03 -4.90
C LEU A 102 10.08 -8.01 -6.07
N PHE A 103 8.98 -8.64 -6.50
CA PHE A 103 9.00 -9.72 -7.48
C PHE A 103 8.12 -9.42 -8.70
N GLU A 104 6.80 -9.40 -8.53
CA GLU A 104 5.84 -9.27 -9.62
C GLU A 104 5.78 -7.85 -10.21
N PHE A 105 5.93 -6.83 -9.36
CA PHE A 105 5.71 -5.43 -9.70
C PHE A 105 6.91 -4.53 -9.38
N LYS A 106 8.12 -5.11 -9.35
CA LYS A 106 9.38 -4.42 -9.01
C LYS A 106 9.58 -3.11 -9.78
N ASP A 107 9.15 -3.08 -11.04
CA ASP A 107 9.39 -1.96 -11.95
C ASP A 107 8.14 -1.09 -12.19
N VAL A 108 7.07 -1.28 -11.39
CA VAL A 108 5.80 -0.58 -11.60
C VAL A 108 5.76 0.79 -10.93
N LEU A 109 6.34 0.92 -9.73
CA LEU A 109 6.37 2.20 -9.01
C LEU A 109 7.82 2.56 -8.62
N PRO A 110 8.26 3.80 -8.84
CA PRO A 110 9.60 4.23 -8.45
C PRO A 110 9.74 4.20 -6.92
N ILE A 111 10.61 3.31 -6.42
CA ILE A 111 10.73 3.03 -4.98
C ILE A 111 11.10 4.27 -4.16
N LYS A 112 11.95 5.14 -4.70
CA LYS A 112 12.36 6.41 -4.10
C LYS A 112 11.15 7.32 -3.82
N ASN A 113 10.29 7.52 -4.82
CA ASN A 113 9.11 8.38 -4.69
C ASN A 113 8.06 7.79 -3.74
N VAL A 114 7.89 6.46 -3.74
CA VAL A 114 6.97 5.80 -2.81
C VAL A 114 7.49 5.92 -1.37
N TYR A 115 8.81 5.86 -1.15
CA TYR A 115 9.40 6.07 0.17
C TYR A 115 9.24 7.52 0.65
N ALA A 116 9.44 8.50 -0.24
CA ALA A 116 9.15 9.90 0.08
C ALA A 116 7.68 10.12 0.47
N LEU A 117 6.74 9.50 -0.25
CA LEU A 117 5.32 9.51 0.10
C LEU A 117 5.08 8.88 1.47
N TYR A 118 5.70 7.73 1.76
CA TYR A 118 5.58 7.06 3.06
C TYR A 118 6.04 7.96 4.21
N LEU A 119 7.22 8.59 4.08
CA LEU A 119 7.76 9.53 5.08
C LEU A 119 6.83 10.72 5.32
N ARG A 120 6.27 11.32 4.26
CA ARG A 120 5.34 12.46 4.35
C ARG A 120 4.06 12.13 5.12
N LEU A 121 3.59 10.89 5.06
CA LEU A 121 2.39 10.44 5.74
C LEU A 121 2.64 10.02 7.20
N GLY A 122 3.90 10.07 7.65
CA GLY A 122 4.36 9.71 8.99
C GLY A 122 4.98 8.32 9.06
N GLU A 123 6.08 8.20 9.81
CA GLU A 123 6.81 6.94 10.04
C GLU A 123 6.84 6.59 11.54
N PRO A 124 6.38 5.40 11.96
CA PRO A 124 5.67 4.39 11.17
C PRO A 124 4.22 4.80 10.87
N HIS A 125 3.74 4.43 9.68
CA HIS A 125 2.40 4.79 9.21
C HIS A 125 1.36 3.77 9.66
N THR A 126 0.28 4.19 10.32
CA THR A 126 -0.78 3.27 10.75
C THR A 126 -1.81 3.00 9.66
N ALA A 127 -2.45 1.83 9.70
CA ALA A 127 -3.57 1.49 8.81
C ALA A 127 -4.73 2.51 8.89
N ARG A 128 -4.96 3.10 10.07
CA ARG A 128 -5.92 4.19 10.28
C ARG A 128 -5.51 5.46 9.54
N GLN A 129 -4.24 5.87 9.66
CA GLN A 129 -3.73 7.04 8.94
C GLN A 129 -3.84 6.82 7.43
N PHE A 130 -3.49 5.63 6.93
CA PHE A 130 -3.62 5.29 5.50
C PHE A 130 -5.05 5.46 5.02
N LEU A 131 -6.01 4.89 5.75
CA LEU A 131 -7.42 4.97 5.42
C LEU A 131 -7.91 6.41 5.43
N ASN A 132 -7.53 7.21 6.42
CA ASN A 132 -7.96 8.61 6.54
C ASN A 132 -7.43 9.50 5.41
N VAL A 133 -6.18 9.28 4.98
CA VAL A 133 -5.58 10.04 3.86
C VAL A 133 -6.19 9.59 2.54
N ALA A 134 -6.41 8.29 2.36
CA ALA A 134 -6.94 7.75 1.11
C ALA A 134 -8.46 7.96 0.96
N CYS A 135 -9.19 8.14 2.06
CA CYS A 135 -10.63 8.43 2.08
C CYS A 135 -10.90 9.69 2.91
N THR A 136 -11.08 10.83 2.24
CA THR A 136 -11.53 12.07 2.89
C THR A 136 -12.90 11.88 3.56
N LYS A 137 -13.16 12.60 4.66
CA LYS A 137 -14.45 12.47 5.35
C LYS A 137 -15.58 12.96 4.46
N LYS A 138 -16.78 12.43 4.69
CA LYS A 138 -17.98 12.83 3.94
C LYS A 138 -18.25 14.32 4.17
N GLY A 139 -18.19 15.11 3.10
CA GLY A 139 -18.39 16.57 3.16
C GLY A 139 -17.08 17.39 3.19
N GLU A 140 -15.93 16.74 3.35
CA GLU A 140 -14.64 17.38 3.06
C GLU A 140 -14.43 17.34 1.55
N GLU A 141 -14.27 18.52 0.95
CA GLU A 141 -13.76 18.58 -0.41
C GLU A 141 -12.35 17.96 -0.40
N PRO A 142 -12.05 17.07 -1.35
CA PRO A 142 -10.66 16.67 -1.53
C PRO A 142 -9.88 17.97 -1.78
N PRO A 143 -8.61 18.06 -1.37
CA PRO A 143 -7.76 19.13 -1.84
C PRO A 143 -7.90 19.19 -3.36
N CYS A 144 -8.61 20.20 -3.81
CA CYS A 144 -9.01 20.29 -5.19
C CYS A 144 -7.72 20.56 -5.93
N TYR A 145 -7.26 19.57 -6.67
CA TYR A 145 -6.33 19.84 -7.74
C TYR A 145 -6.99 20.92 -8.59
N ARG A 146 -6.42 22.12 -8.61
CA ARG A 146 -6.55 23.00 -9.76
C ARG A 146 -5.90 22.27 -10.93
N ALA A 147 -6.56 21.25 -11.43
CA ALA A 147 -6.30 20.73 -12.77
C ALA A 147 -6.90 21.75 -13.74
N TRP A 148 -6.42 23.00 -13.74
CA TRP A 148 -6.60 23.99 -14.81
C TRP A 148 -6.09 25.38 -14.39
N SER A 149 -4.81 25.65 -14.65
CA SER A 149 -4.33 26.89 -15.31
C SER A 149 -2.82 27.02 -15.09
N GLY A 150 -2.02 26.68 -16.10
CA GLY A 150 -0.58 26.93 -16.07
C GLY A 150 0.20 25.93 -16.92
N ASN A 151 0.44 26.31 -18.18
CA ASN A 151 1.35 25.74 -19.17
C ASN A 151 1.53 24.21 -19.25
N LYS A 152 1.07 23.66 -20.38
CA LYS A 152 1.26 22.26 -20.82
C LYS A 152 2.73 21.79 -20.85
N GLU A 153 3.69 22.71 -20.81
CA GLU A 153 5.12 22.41 -20.89
C GLU A 153 5.71 21.93 -19.54
N SER A 154 5.18 22.36 -18.38
CA SER A 154 5.66 21.86 -17.07
C SER A 154 5.11 20.46 -16.73
N LEU A 155 4.00 20.07 -17.35
CA LEU A 155 3.38 18.75 -17.16
C LEU A 155 4.27 17.63 -17.72
N ILE A 156 4.95 17.86 -18.84
CA ILE A 156 5.82 16.84 -19.43
C ILE A 156 7.04 16.60 -18.53
N ALA A 157 7.56 17.65 -17.88
CA ALA A 157 8.71 17.53 -16.99
C ALA A 157 8.41 16.71 -15.72
N ASN A 158 7.18 16.77 -15.19
CA ASN A 158 6.83 16.13 -13.91
C ASN A 158 6.22 14.72 -14.05
N PHE A 159 5.77 14.33 -15.26
CA PHE A 159 5.26 12.98 -15.54
C PHE A 159 6.33 12.04 -16.12
N LEU A 160 7.47 12.57 -16.51
CA LEU A 160 8.65 11.77 -16.83
C LEU A 160 9.30 11.40 -15.50
N GLY A 161 9.41 10.11 -15.19
CA GLY A 161 10.26 9.70 -14.08
C GLY A 161 11.65 10.31 -14.28
N ASN A 162 12.32 10.70 -13.19
CA ASN A 162 13.62 11.39 -13.21
C ASN A 162 14.71 10.70 -14.06
N ASN A 163 14.48 9.44 -14.46
CA ASN A 163 15.36 8.61 -15.26
C ASN A 163 15.03 8.63 -16.77
N VAL A 164 14.09 9.45 -17.23
CA VAL A 164 13.65 9.48 -18.64
C VAL A 164 13.77 10.88 -19.21
N ASN A 165 14.69 11.05 -20.17
CA ASN A 165 14.78 12.26 -20.97
C ASN A 165 14.10 12.03 -22.33
N ALA A 166 13.16 12.91 -22.67
CA ALA A 166 12.59 12.95 -24.01
C ALA A 166 13.53 13.75 -24.93
N VAL A 167 14.10 13.10 -25.94
CA VAL A 167 14.87 13.75 -27.00
C VAL A 167 14.15 13.54 -28.32
N GLY A 168 13.46 14.59 -28.78
CA GLY A 168 12.59 14.51 -29.96
C GLY A 168 11.38 13.59 -29.71
N HIS A 169 11.20 12.56 -30.55
CA HIS A 169 10.13 11.56 -30.40
C HIS A 169 10.57 10.27 -29.69
N ASN A 170 11.81 10.23 -29.18
CA ASN A 170 12.37 9.05 -28.55
C ASN A 170 12.54 9.29 -27.03
N PHE A 171 12.19 8.27 -26.25
CA PHE A 171 12.42 8.26 -24.81
C PHE A 171 13.77 7.59 -24.53
N LEU A 172 14.69 8.33 -23.90
CA LEU A 172 15.99 7.84 -23.47
C LEU A 172 15.96 7.60 -21.97
N TYR A 173 16.09 6.33 -21.59
CA TYR A 173 16.28 5.95 -20.19
C TYR A 173 17.75 6.19 -19.82
N ILE A 174 17.99 7.07 -18.84
CA ILE A 174 19.30 7.25 -18.25
C ILE A 174 19.34 6.40 -16.98
N PRO A 175 20.07 5.28 -16.95
CA PRO A 175 20.30 4.58 -15.71
C PRO A 175 21.16 5.49 -14.82
N GLU A 176 20.56 6.09 -13.79
CA GLU A 176 21.33 6.59 -12.67
C GLU A 176 22.16 5.42 -12.15
N LYS A 177 23.44 5.67 -11.83
CA LYS A 177 24.24 4.69 -11.10
C LYS A 177 23.59 4.54 -9.73
N GLU A 178 22.77 3.50 -9.55
CA GLU A 178 22.25 3.11 -8.25
C GLU A 178 23.43 2.70 -7.37
N VAL A 179 23.88 3.60 -6.48
CA VAL A 179 24.67 3.20 -5.32
C VAL A 179 23.66 2.74 -4.27
N VAL A 180 23.43 1.43 -4.24
CA VAL A 180 22.62 0.79 -3.20
C VAL A 180 23.40 0.88 -1.89
N GLY A 181 22.96 1.71 -0.94
CA GLY A 181 23.50 1.72 0.42
C GLY A 181 23.87 3.07 1.04
N GLU A 182 23.83 4.17 0.29
CA GLU A 182 24.07 5.51 0.86
C GLU A 182 22.75 6.16 1.26
N GLN A 183 22.64 6.60 2.51
CA GLN A 183 21.59 7.54 2.92
C GLN A 183 21.79 8.81 2.11
N PRO A 184 20.86 9.21 1.24
CA PRO A 184 21.08 10.40 0.46
C PRO A 184 20.67 11.58 1.34
N GLU A 185 21.67 12.28 1.87
CA GLU A 185 21.51 13.49 2.71
C GLU A 185 20.64 14.58 2.05
N GLU A 186 20.44 14.49 0.73
CA GLU A 186 19.62 15.39 -0.08
C GLU A 186 18.10 15.21 0.09
N TYR A 187 17.61 14.10 0.68
CA TYR A 187 16.16 13.78 0.67
C TYR A 187 15.34 14.64 1.62
N LEU A 188 15.93 15.19 2.68
CA LEU A 188 15.18 16.06 3.61
C LEU A 188 15.02 17.48 3.06
N ASN A 189 15.98 17.96 2.28
CA ASN A 189 16.00 19.34 1.79
C ASN A 189 15.10 19.54 0.54
N GLU A 190 14.92 18.51 -0.29
CA GLU A 190 14.03 18.58 -1.47
C GLU A 190 12.53 18.42 -1.13
N ILE A 191 12.20 17.99 0.10
CA ILE A 191 10.80 17.83 0.51
C ILE A 191 10.10 19.20 0.66
N GLU A 192 10.85 20.29 0.87
CA GLU A 192 10.30 21.60 1.23
C GLU A 192 9.63 22.37 0.09
N GLU A 193 9.86 22.03 -1.19
CA GLU A 193 9.30 22.79 -2.34
C GLU A 193 8.26 22.05 -3.20
N ILE A 194 7.92 20.80 -2.88
CA ILE A 194 6.95 20.03 -3.68
C ILE A 194 5.54 20.25 -3.15
N ASP A 195 4.67 20.79 -4.01
CA ASP A 195 3.24 21.03 -3.79
C ASP A 195 2.61 19.96 -2.87
N PRO A 196 2.08 20.34 -1.68
CA PRO A 196 1.54 19.41 -0.69
C PRO A 196 0.36 18.58 -1.22
N TYR A 197 -0.24 18.99 -2.34
CA TYR A 197 -1.37 18.30 -2.98
C TYR A 197 -0.95 17.33 -4.09
N PHE A 198 0.31 17.36 -4.55
CA PHE A 198 0.81 16.51 -5.64
C PHE A 198 1.13 15.08 -5.17
N GLN A 199 1.22 14.85 -3.87
CA GLN A 199 1.65 13.58 -3.26
C GLN A 199 0.71 13.13 -2.13
N ASP A 200 -0.59 13.04 -2.41
CA ASP A 200 -1.54 12.48 -1.46
C ASP A 200 -2.21 11.20 -1.99
N LEU A 201 -2.72 10.37 -1.06
CA LEU A 201 -3.45 9.14 -1.41
C LEU A 201 -4.90 9.43 -1.83
N SER A 202 -5.30 10.70 -2.03
CA SER A 202 -6.70 11.09 -2.29
C SER A 202 -7.22 10.52 -3.62
N THR A 203 -6.31 10.24 -4.56
CA THR A 203 -6.61 9.55 -5.82
C THR A 203 -7.25 8.16 -5.60
N LEU A 204 -6.98 7.51 -4.47
CA LEU A 204 -7.56 6.22 -4.09
C LEU A 204 -8.98 6.31 -3.56
N ARG A 205 -9.51 7.52 -3.30
CA ARG A 205 -10.87 7.73 -2.76
C ARG A 205 -11.97 7.04 -3.57
N ILE A 206 -11.76 6.87 -4.88
CA ILE A 206 -12.68 6.15 -5.77
C ILE A 206 -12.90 4.69 -5.35
N LEU A 207 -12.00 4.10 -4.57
CA LEU A 207 -12.16 2.76 -4.00
C LEU A 207 -13.21 2.74 -2.88
N GLY A 208 -13.25 3.80 -2.07
CA GLY A 208 -14.05 3.87 -0.87
C GLY A 208 -13.48 3.01 0.27
N PRO A 209 -13.89 3.28 1.52
CA PRO A 209 -13.22 2.74 2.71
C PRO A 209 -13.26 1.21 2.79
N LYS A 210 -14.36 0.58 2.37
CA LYS A 210 -14.52 -0.88 2.40
C LYS A 210 -13.44 -1.61 1.58
N ILE A 211 -13.11 -1.09 0.40
CA ILE A 211 -12.11 -1.73 -0.46
C ILE A 211 -10.71 -1.44 0.05
N ILE A 212 -10.45 -0.24 0.57
CA ILE A 212 -9.15 0.08 1.17
C ILE A 212 -8.88 -0.80 2.38
N VAL A 213 -9.86 -1.01 3.26
CA VAL A 213 -9.75 -1.96 4.39
C VAL A 213 -9.47 -3.38 3.90
N GLN A 214 -10.06 -3.80 2.77
CA GLN A 214 -9.76 -5.11 2.18
C GLN A 214 -8.30 -5.19 1.67
N CYS A 215 -7.79 -4.12 1.05
CA CYS A 215 -6.40 -4.04 0.61
C CYS A 215 -5.45 -4.09 1.82
N LEU A 216 -5.73 -3.33 2.87
CA LEU A 216 -4.99 -3.34 4.13
C LEU A 216 -4.98 -4.74 4.75
N TYR A 217 -6.13 -5.40 4.87
CA TYR A 217 -6.21 -6.76 5.41
C TYR A 217 -5.43 -7.80 4.57
N THR A 218 -5.40 -7.63 3.25
CA THR A 218 -4.68 -8.55 2.36
C THR A 218 -3.17 -8.56 2.64
N VAL A 219 -2.62 -7.44 3.08
CA VAL A 219 -1.18 -7.27 3.36
C VAL A 219 -0.88 -7.40 4.85
N CYS A 220 -1.72 -6.81 5.68
CA CYS A 220 -1.61 -6.73 7.14
C CYS A 220 -2.77 -7.54 7.78
N PRO A 221 -2.66 -8.88 7.81
CA PRO A 221 -3.74 -9.75 8.26
C PRO A 221 -4.14 -9.51 9.72
N ALA A 222 -3.21 -9.04 10.56
CA ALA A 222 -3.45 -8.72 11.96
C ALA A 222 -4.53 -7.64 12.21
N ILE A 223 -4.92 -6.86 11.19
CA ILE A 223 -5.99 -5.85 11.28
C ILE A 223 -7.36 -6.50 11.52
N ILE A 224 -7.59 -7.70 10.98
CA ILE A 224 -8.86 -8.43 11.09
C ILE A 224 -8.61 -9.79 11.72
N GLN A 225 -9.28 -10.10 12.82
CA GLN A 225 -9.34 -11.45 13.37
C GLN A 225 -10.80 -11.89 13.47
N ASN A 226 -11.09 -13.15 13.14
CA ASN A 226 -12.43 -13.72 13.20
C ASN A 226 -13.50 -12.89 12.46
N ASN A 227 -13.17 -12.34 11.28
CA ASN A 227 -14.02 -11.46 10.47
C ASN A 227 -14.44 -10.13 11.15
N LEU A 228 -13.78 -9.74 12.23
CA LEU A 228 -13.98 -8.45 12.91
C LEU A 228 -12.72 -7.59 12.81
N ILE A 229 -12.89 -6.29 12.61
CA ILE A 229 -11.78 -5.34 12.64
C ILE A 229 -11.28 -5.26 14.09
N CYS A 230 -10.08 -5.77 14.34
CA CYS A 230 -9.49 -5.84 15.68
C CYS A 230 -8.70 -4.59 16.01
N THR A 231 -7.87 -4.10 15.08
CA THR A 231 -7.07 -2.90 15.29
C THR A 231 -6.80 -2.19 13.97
N MET A 232 -7.10 -0.89 13.92
CA MET A 232 -6.66 0.00 12.84
C MET A 232 -5.37 0.74 13.20
N ASP A 233 -4.87 0.55 14.43
CA ASP A 233 -3.63 1.18 14.91
C ASP A 233 -2.40 0.30 14.62
N TYR A 234 -2.56 -0.71 13.75
CA TYR A 234 -1.47 -1.49 13.18
C TYR A 234 -0.51 -0.55 12.46
N SER A 235 0.72 -0.47 12.95
CA SER A 235 1.81 0.28 12.33
C SER A 235 2.42 -0.55 11.20
N MET A 236 2.49 0.04 10.01
CA MET A 236 3.00 -0.60 8.81
C MET A 236 4.44 -0.16 8.58
N THR A 237 5.27 -1.11 8.15
CA THR A 237 6.58 -0.82 7.56
C THR A 237 6.42 -0.25 6.15
N PHE A 238 7.50 0.31 5.60
CA PHE A 238 7.51 0.77 4.21
C PHE A 238 7.12 -0.35 3.21
N LEU A 239 7.56 -1.59 3.46
CA LEU A 239 7.21 -2.73 2.59
C LEU A 239 5.70 -2.98 2.57
N GLU A 240 5.07 -3.02 3.75
CA GLU A 240 3.61 -3.21 3.87
C GLU A 240 2.85 -2.04 3.23
N PHE A 241 3.30 -0.80 3.45
CA PHE A 241 2.74 0.37 2.80
C PHE A 241 2.78 0.26 1.27
N TYR A 242 3.93 -0.13 0.71
CA TYR A 242 4.12 -0.31 -0.72
C TYR A 242 3.18 -1.39 -1.28
N GLU A 243 3.10 -2.54 -0.62
CA GLU A 243 2.21 -3.63 -1.00
C GLU A 243 0.72 -3.22 -0.98
N VAL A 244 0.32 -2.43 0.02
CA VAL A 244 -1.05 -1.89 0.11
C VAL A 244 -1.31 -0.93 -1.04
N LEU A 245 -0.34 -0.10 -1.41
CA LEU A 245 -0.45 0.83 -2.54
C LEU A 245 -0.66 0.08 -3.87
N ILE A 246 0.11 -0.99 -4.11
CA ILE A 246 -0.10 -1.88 -5.26
C ILE A 246 -1.51 -2.49 -5.24
N CYS A 247 -1.93 -3.05 -4.10
CA CYS A 247 -3.27 -3.64 -3.96
C CYS A 247 -4.39 -2.65 -4.28
N CYS A 248 -4.24 -1.41 -3.82
CA CYS A 248 -5.16 -0.32 -4.13
C CYS A 248 -5.14 0.02 -5.63
N ALA A 249 -3.98 0.17 -6.24
CA ALA A 249 -3.85 0.46 -7.67
C ALA A 249 -4.50 -0.62 -8.55
N LEU A 250 -4.29 -1.91 -8.23
CA LEU A 250 -4.94 -3.03 -8.91
C LEU A 250 -6.47 -2.97 -8.77
N SER A 251 -6.96 -2.61 -7.58
CA SER A 251 -8.39 -2.44 -7.32
C SER A 251 -8.99 -1.27 -8.11
N VAL A 252 -8.23 -0.19 -8.30
CA VAL A 252 -8.63 0.96 -9.14
C VAL A 252 -8.77 0.50 -10.58
N LEU A 253 -7.77 -0.20 -11.11
CA LEU A 253 -7.80 -0.73 -12.48
C LEU A 253 -8.99 -1.68 -12.69
N ALA A 254 -9.28 -2.56 -11.73
CA ALA A 254 -10.43 -3.45 -11.78
C ALA A 254 -11.76 -2.67 -11.83
N LYS A 255 -11.93 -1.62 -11.01
CA LYS A 255 -13.12 -0.75 -11.07
C LYS A 255 -13.25 -0.02 -12.41
N ILE A 256 -12.16 0.55 -12.92
CA ILE A 256 -12.16 1.26 -14.21
C ILE A 256 -12.54 0.29 -15.34
N ARG A 257 -11.97 -0.93 -15.37
CA ARG A 257 -12.31 -1.96 -16.36
C ARG A 257 -13.79 -2.35 -16.28
N LYS A 258 -14.33 -2.59 -15.08
CA LYS A 258 -15.76 -2.86 -14.89
C LYS A 258 -16.63 -1.71 -15.40
N LYS A 259 -16.26 -0.46 -15.12
CA LYS A 259 -16.97 0.73 -15.62
C LYS A 259 -16.89 0.85 -17.15
N LYS A 260 -15.74 0.58 -17.76
CA LYS A 260 -15.59 0.56 -19.23
C LYS A 260 -16.45 -0.52 -19.88
N ILE A 261 -16.50 -1.73 -19.30
CA ILE A 261 -17.38 -2.81 -19.77
C ILE A 261 -18.86 -2.43 -19.65
N PHE A 262 -19.24 -1.83 -18.51
CA PHE A 262 -20.61 -1.35 -18.28
C PHE A 262 -21.03 -0.27 -19.27
N ILE A 263 -20.17 0.74 -19.48
CA ILE A 263 -20.36 1.80 -20.48
C ILE A 263 -20.48 1.18 -21.88
N LYS A 264 -19.57 0.26 -22.24
CA LYS A 264 -19.64 -0.41 -23.54
C LYS A 264 -20.97 -1.12 -23.74
N LYS A 265 -21.48 -1.85 -22.73
CA LYS A 265 -22.80 -2.50 -22.77
C LYS A 265 -23.94 -1.50 -22.96
N LEU A 266 -23.93 -0.39 -22.22
CA LEU A 266 -24.91 0.70 -22.33
C LEU A 266 -24.95 1.36 -23.72
N PHE A 267 -23.83 1.38 -24.45
CA PHE A 267 -23.74 1.99 -25.78
C PHE A 267 -23.74 0.98 -26.94
N THR A 268 -23.81 -0.33 -26.66
CA THR A 268 -23.96 -1.39 -27.70
C THR A 268 -25.33 -2.05 -27.71
N GLU A 269 -26.17 -1.81 -26.71
CA GLU A 269 -27.59 -2.15 -26.78
C GLU A 269 -28.31 -1.01 -27.51
N GLU A 270 -28.61 -1.18 -28.80
CA GLU A 270 -29.56 -0.29 -29.49
C GLU A 270 -30.90 -0.30 -28.73
N PRO A 271 -31.60 0.84 -28.63
CA PRO A 271 -32.92 0.86 -28.03
C PRO A 271 -33.81 -0.10 -28.82
N LYS A 272 -34.34 -1.13 -28.16
CA LYS A 272 -35.35 -2.00 -28.76
C LYS A 272 -36.51 -1.10 -29.19
N ALA A 273 -36.86 -1.17 -30.47
CA ALA A 273 -37.90 -0.36 -31.11
C ALA A 273 -39.34 -0.67 -30.62
N GLU A 274 -39.50 -1.34 -29.46
CA GLU A 274 -40.81 -1.72 -28.93
C GLU A 274 -41.36 -0.74 -27.88
N ASP A 275 -40.55 0.17 -27.32
CA ASP A 275 -41.03 1.14 -26.30
C ASP A 275 -41.49 2.50 -26.88
N ILE A 276 -41.49 2.68 -28.21
CA ILE A 276 -41.97 3.92 -28.86
C ILE A 276 -43.45 3.82 -29.30
N ALA A 277 -44.06 2.62 -29.28
CA ALA A 277 -45.46 2.45 -29.68
C ALA A 277 -46.49 2.81 -28.59
N ASP A 278 -46.09 2.86 -27.32
CA ASP A 278 -47.02 3.06 -26.19
C ASP A 278 -47.15 4.53 -25.72
N LEU A 279 -46.47 5.47 -26.38
CA LEU A 279 -46.57 6.90 -26.04
C LEU A 279 -47.53 7.71 -26.93
N ASP A 280 -48.04 7.14 -28.03
CA ASP A 280 -48.86 7.89 -29.00
C ASP A 280 -50.35 7.48 -29.06
N THR A 281 -50.82 6.63 -28.14
CA THR A 281 -52.25 6.27 -28.04
C THR A 281 -52.79 6.32 -26.61
N SER A 282 -52.59 7.44 -25.89
CA SER A 282 -53.55 7.82 -24.85
C SER A 282 -53.78 9.33 -24.74
N SER A 283 -55.01 9.72 -25.11
CA SER A 283 -55.70 10.92 -24.65
C SER A 283 -55.36 12.29 -25.25
N ARG A 284 -55.69 12.45 -26.55
CA ARG A 284 -56.50 13.62 -26.96
C ARG A 284 -57.93 13.44 -26.45
N LYS A 285 -58.25 13.90 -25.24
CA LYS A 285 -59.61 14.30 -24.79
C LYS A 285 -59.48 15.16 -23.53
N GLY A 286 -59.86 16.43 -23.60
CA GLY A 286 -60.07 17.24 -22.39
C GLY A 286 -59.77 18.73 -22.52
N SER A 287 -60.54 19.42 -23.34
CA SER A 287 -60.56 20.87 -23.47
C SER A 287 -61.05 21.55 -22.17
N ALA A 288 -60.38 22.64 -21.81
CA ALA A 288 -60.92 23.83 -21.13
C ALA A 288 -61.60 23.70 -19.75
N LYS A 289 -60.93 24.25 -18.71
CA LYS A 289 -61.35 25.44 -17.92
C LYS A 289 -60.65 25.43 -16.56
N LEU A 290 -59.81 26.43 -16.29
CA LEU A 290 -59.75 26.98 -14.94
C LEU A 290 -59.63 28.51 -15.03
N LYS A 291 -60.67 29.16 -14.51
CA LYS A 291 -60.85 30.61 -14.46
C LYS A 291 -59.84 31.25 -13.50
N ARG A 292 -59.38 32.44 -13.90
CA ARG A 292 -58.81 33.49 -13.04
C ARG A 292 -59.83 34.01 -12.00
N LYS A 293 -59.27 34.61 -10.93
CA LYS A 293 -59.84 35.50 -9.89
C LYS A 293 -60.49 34.77 -8.70
N LYS A 294 -60.25 35.12 -7.43
CA LYS A 294 -59.70 36.34 -6.82
C LYS A 294 -58.66 36.00 -5.77
#